data_AF-A0A8J6VFN6-F1
#
_entry.id   AF-A0A8J6VFN6-F1
#
_cell.length_a   1.000
_cell.length_b   1.000
_cell.length_c   1.000
_cell.angle_alpha   90.00
_cell.angle_beta   90.00
_cell.angle_gamma   90.00
#
_symmetry.space_group_name_H-M   'P 1'
#
loop_
_entity.id
_entity.type
_entity.pdbx_description
1 polymer ?
#
loop_
_entity_poly.entity_id
_entity_poly.type
_entity_poly.pdbx_seq_one_letter_code
_entity_poly.pdbx_strand_id
1 'polypeptide(L)'
;MIKIEMQIILFKKLWQESKKQIAADRFIIIFNGLTVLLFFALSIYAKIWGKGQAIEFIFADPFSIRRPYYGFLTSVSEIIWCIGATTCLFSFSLLKSIHPKRKGNLFILCSAIGLFALLADDLFRITLILNGTAGVPKIVMYLVYGVGAIAYGFLFRHQLVSTPYILLLVGGLLFAISCIVDVLPIQGQGTPAMLEDGTKLLGIINITFYFWHVCCDEILHGKYGIRVFKG
;
A
#
# COMPACT_ATOMS: atom_id res chain seq x y z
N MET A 1 -13.59 28.72 -16.33
CA MET A 1 -14.80 28.15 -15.70
C MET A 1 -15.16 26.79 -16.29
N ILE A 2 -15.50 26.69 -17.59
CA ILE A 2 -15.95 25.44 -18.26
C ILE A 2 -14.99 24.25 -18.11
N LYS A 3 -13.67 24.49 -18.16
CA LYS A 3 -12.65 23.44 -18.02
C LYS A 3 -12.61 22.80 -16.62
N ILE A 4 -12.97 23.57 -15.59
CA ILE A 4 -12.98 23.11 -14.18
C ILE A 4 -14.24 22.28 -13.93
N GLU A 5 -15.41 22.73 -14.39
CA GLU A 5 -16.64 21.96 -14.29
C GLU A 5 -16.56 20.61 -15.01
N MET A 6 -15.95 20.59 -16.19
CA MET A 6 -15.75 19.35 -16.95
C MET A 6 -14.82 18.37 -16.22
N GLN A 7 -13.80 18.86 -15.51
CA GLN A 7 -12.95 18.01 -14.65
C GLN A 7 -13.70 17.49 -13.43
N ILE A 8 -14.56 18.30 -12.81
CA ILE A 8 -15.39 17.88 -11.67
C ILE A 8 -16.37 16.77 -12.09
N ILE A 9 -17.02 16.91 -13.26
CA ILE A 9 -17.95 15.91 -13.78
C ILE A 9 -17.21 14.60 -14.09
N LEU A 10 -16.05 14.69 -14.76
CA LEU A 10 -15.22 13.52 -15.06
C LEU A 10 -14.75 12.82 -13.77
N PHE A 11 -14.32 13.59 -12.78
CA PHE A 11 -13.90 13.07 -11.48
C PHE A 11 -15.05 12.35 -10.76
N LYS A 12 -16.25 12.95 -10.71
CA LYS A 12 -17.45 12.32 -10.14
C LYS A 12 -17.78 11.01 -10.84
N LYS A 13 -17.67 10.96 -12.18
CA LYS A 13 -17.92 9.74 -12.95
C LYS A 13 -16.91 8.64 -12.62
N LEU A 14 -15.62 8.96 -12.63
CA LEU A 14 -14.53 8.01 -12.31
C LEU A 14 -14.61 7.51 -10.86
N TRP A 15 -15.01 8.38 -9.93
CA TRP A 15 -15.28 8.01 -8.55
C TRP A 15 -16.41 6.99 -8.42
N GLN A 16 -17.52 7.19 -9.16
CA GLN A 16 -18.63 6.24 -9.17
C GLN A 16 -18.27 4.91 -9.82
N GLU A 17 -17.49 4.92 -10.90
CA GLU A 17 -17.00 3.71 -11.57
C GLU A 17 -16.04 2.92 -10.66
N SER A 18 -15.11 3.60 -10.01
CA SER A 18 -14.20 2.98 -9.03
C SER A 18 -14.97 2.38 -7.87
N LYS A 19 -15.99 3.07 -7.34
CA LYS A 19 -16.86 2.53 -6.28
C LYS A 19 -17.61 1.29 -6.73
N LYS A 20 -18.16 1.28 -7.94
CA LYS A 20 -18.86 0.11 -8.49
C LYS A 20 -17.91 -1.07 -8.67
N GLN A 21 -16.68 -0.83 -9.12
CA GLN A 21 -15.68 -1.88 -9.28
C GLN A 21 -15.27 -2.48 -7.92
N ILE A 22 -15.04 -1.65 -6.90
CA ILE A 22 -14.72 -2.12 -5.54
C ILE A 22 -15.92 -2.84 -4.91
N ALA A 23 -17.13 -2.31 -5.07
CA ALA A 23 -18.35 -2.94 -4.54
C ALA A 23 -18.65 -4.28 -5.23
N ALA A 24 -18.26 -4.43 -6.49
CA ALA A 24 -18.37 -5.69 -7.23
C ALA A 24 -17.30 -6.70 -6.80
N ASP A 25 -16.14 -6.24 -6.34
CA ASP A 25 -15.06 -7.10 -5.90
C ASP A 25 -15.24 -7.56 -4.46
N ARG A 26 -15.93 -8.71 -4.32
CA ARG A 26 -16.19 -9.35 -3.03
C ARG A 26 -14.91 -9.69 -2.28
N PHE A 27 -13.80 -9.98 -2.97
CA PHE A 27 -12.56 -10.36 -2.30
C PHE A 27 -11.96 -9.19 -1.52
N ILE A 28 -11.96 -7.99 -2.10
CA ILE A 28 -11.44 -6.79 -1.42
C ILE A 28 -12.24 -6.49 -0.16
N ILE A 29 -13.57 -6.53 -0.25
CA ILE A 29 -14.46 -6.25 0.89
C ILE A 29 -14.28 -7.30 1.99
N ILE A 30 -14.28 -8.58 1.62
CA ILE A 30 -14.12 -9.68 2.57
C ILE A 30 -12.75 -9.58 3.25
N PHE A 31 -11.67 -9.40 2.48
CA PHE A 31 -10.32 -9.40 3.04
C PHE A 31 -10.09 -8.21 3.97
N ASN A 32 -10.46 -6.99 3.56
CA ASN A 32 -10.40 -5.82 4.45
C ASN A 32 -11.30 -5.99 5.68
N GLY A 33 -12.53 -6.49 5.50
CA GLY A 33 -13.45 -6.75 6.59
C GLY A 33 -12.91 -7.76 7.61
N LEU A 34 -12.29 -8.83 7.13
CA LEU A 34 -11.64 -9.84 7.97
C LEU A 34 -10.43 -9.26 8.71
N THR A 35 -9.61 -8.43 8.07
CA THR A 35 -8.47 -7.78 8.73
C THR A 35 -8.93 -6.80 9.81
N VAL A 36 -9.97 -5.99 9.53
CA VAL A 36 -10.56 -5.09 10.54
C VAL A 36 -11.16 -5.89 11.70
N LEU A 37 -11.87 -6.99 11.41
CA LEU A 37 -12.44 -7.86 12.44
C LEU A 37 -11.37 -8.53 13.29
N LEU A 38 -10.27 -8.99 12.68
CA LEU A 38 -9.11 -9.54 13.37
C LEU A 38 -8.52 -8.49 14.34
N PHE A 39 -8.30 -7.26 13.88
CA PHE A 39 -7.77 -6.19 14.73
C PHE A 39 -8.75 -5.77 15.82
N PHE A 40 -10.04 -5.76 15.54
CA PHE A 40 -11.05 -5.52 16.57
C PHE A 40 -11.02 -6.60 17.66
N ALA A 41 -10.95 -7.88 17.25
CA ALA A 41 -10.84 -9.01 18.18
C ALA A 41 -9.55 -8.96 19.01
N LEU A 42 -8.41 -8.64 18.39
CA LEU A 42 -7.13 -8.46 19.09
C LEU A 42 -7.20 -7.30 20.09
N SER A 43 -7.81 -6.16 19.71
CA SER A 43 -7.99 -5.01 20.61
C SER A 43 -8.81 -5.37 21.84
N ILE A 44 -9.92 -6.10 21.66
CA ILE A 44 -10.75 -6.61 22.76
C ILE A 44 -9.94 -7.56 23.64
N TYR A 45 -9.22 -8.50 23.02
CA TYR A 45 -8.39 -9.46 23.75
C TYR A 45 -7.33 -8.77 24.63
N ALA A 46 -6.58 -7.81 24.09
CA ALA A 46 -5.60 -7.07 24.88
C ALA A 46 -6.23 -6.31 26.04
N LYS A 47 -7.39 -5.68 25.80
CA LYS A 47 -8.07 -4.88 26.82
C LYS A 47 -8.67 -5.73 27.94
N ILE A 48 -9.32 -6.85 27.61
CA ILE A 48 -9.94 -7.74 28.60
C ILE A 48 -8.89 -8.46 29.44
N TRP A 49 -7.80 -8.93 28.81
CA TRP A 49 -6.83 -9.82 29.46
C TRP A 49 -5.56 -9.09 29.93
N GLY A 50 -5.46 -7.78 29.74
CA GLY A 50 -4.25 -7.01 30.06
C GLY A 50 -3.03 -7.45 29.25
N LYS A 51 -3.23 -7.98 28.04
CA LYS A 51 -2.20 -8.59 27.18
C LYS A 51 -1.71 -7.63 26.09
N GLY A 52 -1.69 -6.32 26.33
CA GLY A 52 -1.21 -5.32 25.37
C GLY A 52 0.19 -5.64 24.82
N GLN A 53 1.11 -6.06 25.70
CA GLN A 53 2.46 -6.48 25.33
C GLN A 53 2.48 -7.71 24.38
N ALA A 54 1.50 -8.61 24.48
CA ALA A 54 1.41 -9.74 23.58
C ALA A 54 1.08 -9.31 22.14
N ILE A 55 0.34 -8.22 21.97
CA ILE A 55 0.06 -7.63 20.66
C ILE A 55 1.33 -7.02 20.07
N GLU A 56 2.08 -6.26 20.87
CA GLU A 56 3.37 -5.72 20.44
C GLU A 56 4.29 -6.82 19.93
N PHE A 57 4.33 -7.98 20.59
CA PHE A 57 5.14 -9.11 20.14
C PHE A 57 4.74 -9.67 18.77
N ILE A 58 3.46 -9.64 18.40
CA ILE A 58 3.02 -10.16 17.10
C ILE A 58 3.42 -9.20 15.96
N PHE A 59 3.61 -7.92 16.26
CA PHE A 59 4.14 -6.89 15.36
C PHE A 59 5.65 -6.63 15.53
N ALA A 60 6.28 -7.27 16.52
CA ALA A 60 7.69 -7.09 16.81
C ALA A 60 8.59 -7.54 15.65
N ASP A 61 9.88 -7.27 15.77
CA ASP A 61 10.84 -7.71 14.78
C ASP A 61 10.91 -9.25 14.71
N PRO A 62 10.81 -9.85 13.52
CA PRO A 62 10.93 -11.30 13.35
C PRO A 62 12.32 -11.83 13.74
N PHE A 63 13.34 -10.97 13.76
CA PHE A 63 14.69 -11.29 14.22
C PHE A 63 14.86 -11.27 15.75
N SER A 64 13.81 -10.92 16.50
CA SER A 64 13.80 -11.09 17.96
C SER A 64 13.57 -12.58 18.30
N ILE A 65 14.61 -13.41 18.10
CA ILE A 65 14.58 -14.88 18.22
C ILE A 65 14.39 -15.29 19.68
N ARG A 66 13.19 -15.09 20.22
CA ARG A 66 12.74 -15.68 21.49
C ARG A 66 11.62 -16.68 21.29
N ARG A 67 10.71 -16.46 20.32
CA ARG A 67 9.54 -17.34 20.05
C ARG A 67 9.09 -17.25 18.58
N PRO A 68 8.60 -18.35 17.97
CA PRO A 68 8.30 -18.41 16.53
C PRO A 68 7.10 -17.57 16.09
N TYR A 69 6.26 -17.09 17.01
CA TYR A 69 5.10 -16.25 16.71
C TYR A 69 5.40 -14.75 16.86
N TYR A 70 6.62 -14.38 17.25
CA TYR A 70 7.02 -12.97 17.31
C TYR A 70 7.20 -12.44 15.89
N GLY A 71 6.68 -11.25 15.63
CA GLY A 71 6.70 -10.64 14.31
C GLY A 71 5.86 -11.35 13.25
N PHE A 72 4.94 -12.23 13.64
CA PHE A 72 4.10 -12.96 12.68
C PHE A 72 3.34 -12.01 11.74
N LEU A 73 2.71 -10.95 12.25
CA LEU A 73 1.97 -10.01 11.39
C LEU A 73 2.90 -9.11 10.56
N THR A 74 4.12 -8.86 11.04
CA THR A 74 5.18 -8.18 10.29
C THR A 74 5.66 -9.03 9.13
N SER A 75 5.89 -10.33 9.33
CA SER A 75 6.23 -11.24 8.22
C SER A 75 5.08 -11.38 7.22
N VAL A 76 3.82 -11.34 7.68
CA VAL A 76 2.66 -11.31 6.78
C VAL A 76 2.64 -10.03 5.94
N SER A 77 2.94 -8.86 6.52
CA SER A 77 2.98 -7.60 5.77
C SER A 77 4.10 -7.61 4.71
N GLU A 78 5.28 -8.12 5.04
CA GLU A 78 6.41 -8.29 4.12
C GLU A 78 6.05 -9.19 2.93
N ILE A 79 5.35 -10.31 3.18
CA ILE A 79 4.87 -11.20 2.11
C ILE A 79 3.89 -10.45 1.18
N ILE A 80 2.95 -9.68 1.73
CA ILE A 80 1.96 -8.95 0.94
C ILE A 80 2.63 -7.84 0.10
N TRP A 81 3.63 -7.15 0.65
CA TRP A 81 4.48 -6.21 -0.11
C TRP A 81 5.17 -6.92 -1.27
N CYS A 82 5.77 -8.08 -1.01
CA CYS A 82 6.46 -8.88 -2.02
C CYS A 82 5.50 -9.30 -3.15
N ILE A 83 4.27 -9.71 -2.83
CA ILE A 83 3.24 -10.03 -3.83
C ILE A 83 2.98 -8.81 -4.73
N GLY A 84 2.79 -7.62 -4.16
CA GLY A 84 2.55 -6.40 -4.92
C GLY A 84 3.73 -6.05 -5.84
N ALA A 85 4.94 -6.02 -5.28
CA ALA A 85 6.16 -5.65 -6.00
C ALA A 85 6.49 -6.62 -7.15
N THR A 86 6.40 -7.92 -6.88
CA THR A 86 6.66 -8.97 -7.88
C THR A 86 5.60 -9.02 -8.97
N THR A 87 4.32 -8.79 -8.62
CA THR A 87 3.24 -8.68 -9.61
C THR A 87 3.53 -7.57 -10.61
N CYS A 88 3.88 -6.36 -10.14
CA CYS A 88 4.24 -5.26 -11.04
C CYS A 88 5.47 -5.60 -11.89
N LEU A 89 6.54 -6.14 -11.30
CA LEU A 89 7.76 -6.45 -12.05
C LEU A 89 7.53 -7.53 -13.12
N PHE A 90 6.76 -8.56 -12.78
CA PHE A 90 6.37 -9.62 -13.71
C PHE A 90 5.53 -9.05 -14.85
N SER A 91 4.50 -8.26 -14.54
CA SER A 91 3.64 -7.64 -15.56
C SER A 91 4.40 -6.69 -16.47
N PHE A 92 5.34 -5.90 -15.93
CA PHE A 92 6.24 -5.09 -16.75
C PHE A 92 7.07 -5.96 -17.71
N SER A 93 7.68 -7.04 -17.21
CA SER A 93 8.54 -7.91 -18.01
C SER A 93 7.77 -8.58 -19.15
N LEU A 94 6.53 -9.01 -18.87
CA LEU A 94 5.63 -9.57 -19.87
C LEU A 94 5.19 -8.53 -20.90
N LEU A 95 4.69 -7.37 -20.45
CA LEU A 95 4.21 -6.30 -21.33
C LEU A 95 5.33 -5.68 -22.17
N LYS A 96 6.55 -5.59 -21.66
CA LYS A 96 7.71 -5.14 -22.43
C LYS A 96 8.04 -6.10 -23.57
N SER A 97 7.85 -7.40 -23.37
CA SER A 97 8.07 -8.42 -24.40
C SER A 97 6.99 -8.40 -25.48
N ILE A 98 5.72 -8.23 -25.10
CA ILE A 98 4.60 -8.22 -26.04
C ILE A 98 4.48 -6.85 -26.75
N HIS A 99 4.64 -5.75 -26.02
CA HIS A 99 4.41 -4.38 -26.48
C HIS A 99 5.47 -3.39 -25.94
N PRO A 100 6.71 -3.38 -26.49
CA PRO A 100 7.85 -2.66 -25.90
C PRO A 100 7.69 -1.14 -25.84
N LYS A 101 6.97 -0.52 -26.78
CA LYS A 101 6.83 0.95 -26.88
C LYS A 101 5.64 1.52 -26.08
N ARG A 102 4.98 0.70 -25.27
CA ARG A 102 3.74 1.06 -24.58
C ARG A 102 4.03 1.96 -23.37
N LYS A 103 3.36 3.11 -23.31
CA LYS A 103 3.54 4.11 -22.23
C LYS A 103 3.21 3.56 -20.82
N GLY A 104 2.31 2.58 -20.72
CA GLY A 104 1.97 1.90 -19.47
C GLY A 104 3.13 1.12 -18.85
N ASN A 105 4.12 0.70 -19.64
CA ASN A 105 5.25 -0.09 -19.15
C ASN A 105 6.10 0.70 -18.14
N LEU A 106 6.33 2.00 -18.40
CA LEU A 106 7.08 2.84 -17.48
C LEU A 106 6.35 3.02 -16.15
N PHE A 107 5.03 3.18 -16.18
CA PHE A 107 4.21 3.29 -14.98
C PHE A 107 4.31 2.03 -14.12
N ILE A 108 4.16 0.84 -14.71
CA ILE A 108 4.27 -0.44 -13.99
C ILE A 108 5.70 -0.67 -13.47
N LEU A 109 6.73 -0.31 -14.24
CA LEU A 109 8.12 -0.41 -13.77
C LEU A 109 8.39 0.51 -12.56
N CYS A 110 7.99 1.78 -12.65
CA CYS A 110 8.15 2.71 -11.54
C CYS A 110 7.32 2.27 -10.32
N SER A 111 6.15 1.67 -10.53
CA SER A 111 5.38 1.02 -9.46
C SER A 111 6.20 -0.07 -8.78
N ALA A 112 6.75 -1.02 -9.56
CA ALA A 112 7.55 -2.11 -9.03
C ALA A 112 8.75 -1.59 -8.22
N ILE A 113 9.50 -0.62 -8.76
CA ILE A 113 10.65 -0.02 -8.07
C ILE A 113 10.22 0.64 -6.76
N GLY A 114 9.12 1.40 -6.75
CA GLY A 114 8.60 2.03 -5.53
C GLY A 114 8.17 1.02 -4.48
N LEU A 115 7.44 -0.03 -4.86
CA LEU A 115 7.02 -1.10 -3.96
C LEU A 115 8.23 -1.89 -3.43
N PHE A 116 9.24 -2.17 -4.27
CA PHE A 116 10.48 -2.83 -3.84
C PHE A 116 11.30 -1.96 -2.89
N ALA A 117 11.34 -0.64 -3.08
CA ALA A 117 12.03 0.26 -2.16
C ALA A 117 11.39 0.24 -0.77
N LEU A 118 10.06 0.27 -0.70
CA LEU A 118 9.32 0.15 0.57
C LEU A 118 9.47 -1.23 1.20
N LEU A 119 9.39 -2.31 0.41
CA LEU A 119 9.67 -3.67 0.88
C LEU A 119 11.09 -3.80 1.44
N ALA A 120 12.09 -3.22 0.76
CA ALA A 120 13.47 -3.28 1.21
C ALA A 120 13.66 -2.52 2.53
N ASP A 121 12.99 -1.37 2.70
CA ASP A 121 12.98 -0.63 3.96
C ASP A 121 12.39 -1.46 5.09
N ASP A 122 11.22 -2.09 4.85
CA ASP A 122 10.53 -2.91 5.85
C ASP A 122 11.34 -4.17 6.21
N LEU A 123 11.84 -4.91 5.21
CA LEU A 123 12.54 -6.18 5.37
C LEU A 123 13.95 -6.03 5.96
N PHE A 124 14.70 -5.04 5.50
CA PHE A 124 16.08 -4.80 5.96
C PHE A 124 16.17 -3.73 7.03
N ARG A 125 15.03 -3.16 7.47
CA ARG A 125 14.95 -2.13 8.50
C ARG A 125 15.85 -0.93 8.20
N ILE A 126 15.93 -0.50 6.94
CA ILE A 126 16.88 0.52 6.48
C ILE A 126 16.70 1.82 7.27
N THR A 127 15.47 2.30 7.43
CA THR A 127 15.14 3.48 8.24
C THR A 127 15.63 3.34 9.70
N LEU A 128 15.44 2.18 10.33
CA LEU A 128 15.86 1.95 11.70
C LEU A 128 17.40 1.87 11.83
N ILE A 129 18.07 1.19 10.90
CA ILE A 129 19.53 1.09 10.85
C ILE A 129 20.14 2.48 10.68
N LEU A 130 19.63 3.30 9.76
CA LEU A 130 20.11 4.66 9.55
C LEU A 130 19.87 5.55 10.77
N ASN A 131 18.76 5.34 11.48
CA ASN A 131 18.49 6.03 12.74
C ASN A 131 19.50 5.66 13.84
N GLY A 132 19.76 4.37 14.03
CA GLY A 132 20.66 3.90 15.08
C GLY A 132 22.15 4.08 14.80
N THR A 133 22.58 3.97 13.54
CA THR A 133 24.00 3.98 13.15
C THR A 133 24.48 5.33 12.62
N ALA A 134 23.66 6.01 11.82
CA ALA A 134 24.00 7.28 11.19
C ALA A 134 23.30 8.49 11.83
N GLY A 135 22.46 8.27 12.85
CA GLY A 135 21.72 9.33 13.54
C GLY A 135 20.65 9.99 12.69
N VAL A 136 20.26 9.39 11.55
CA VAL A 136 19.26 9.97 10.65
C VAL A 136 17.87 9.85 11.30
N PRO A 137 17.16 10.94 11.58
CA PRO A 137 15.84 10.85 12.20
C PRO A 137 14.85 10.12 11.30
N LYS A 138 14.01 9.23 11.86
CA LYS A 138 12.99 8.49 11.08
C LYS A 138 12.12 9.39 10.21
N ILE A 139 11.75 10.56 10.71
CA ILE A 139 10.95 11.56 9.98
C ILE A 139 11.60 11.97 8.65
N VAL A 140 12.93 12.00 8.56
CA VAL A 140 13.63 12.31 7.31
C VAL A 140 13.39 11.22 6.27
N MET A 141 13.49 9.95 6.67
CA MET A 141 13.21 8.82 5.77
C MET A 141 11.74 8.82 5.33
N TYR A 142 10.81 9.10 6.24
CA TYR A 142 9.39 9.23 5.90
C TYR A 142 9.11 10.39 4.94
N LEU A 143 9.81 11.52 5.08
CA LEU A 143 9.74 12.62 4.11
C LEU A 143 10.28 12.21 2.74
N VAL A 144 11.38 11.46 2.67
CA VAL A 144 11.92 10.95 1.40
C VAL A 144 10.91 10.05 0.70
N TYR A 145 10.33 9.07 1.40
CA TYR A 145 9.30 8.20 0.84
C TYR A 145 8.03 8.97 0.46
N GLY A 146 7.59 9.91 1.31
CA GLY A 146 6.43 10.75 1.05
C GLY A 146 6.59 11.65 -0.18
N VAL A 147 7.73 12.33 -0.32
CA VAL A 147 8.06 13.14 -1.51
C VAL A 147 8.15 12.25 -2.75
N GLY A 148 8.76 11.07 -2.65
CA GLY A 148 8.80 10.08 -3.73
C GLY A 148 7.40 9.66 -4.18
N ALA A 149 6.51 9.35 -3.24
CA ALA A 149 5.12 8.96 -3.52
C ALA A 149 4.32 10.10 -4.16
N ILE A 150 4.51 11.35 -3.70
CA ILE A 150 3.87 12.54 -4.28
C ILE A 150 4.39 12.79 -5.70
N ALA A 151 5.70 12.73 -5.91
CA ALA A 151 6.32 12.89 -7.23
C ALA A 151 5.83 11.81 -8.21
N TYR A 152 5.75 10.56 -7.76
CA TYR A 152 5.16 9.45 -8.50
C TYR A 152 3.69 9.73 -8.87
N GLY A 153 2.90 10.21 -7.92
CA GLY A 153 1.50 10.59 -8.12
C GLY A 153 1.33 11.68 -9.17
N PHE A 154 2.18 12.70 -9.16
CA PHE A 154 2.17 13.77 -10.17
C PHE A 154 2.61 13.30 -11.54
N LEU A 155 3.66 12.48 -11.62
CA LEU A 155 4.22 11.96 -12.86
C LEU A 155 3.21 11.06 -13.59
N PHE A 156 2.49 10.22 -12.86
CA PHE A 156 1.55 9.24 -13.41
C PHE A 156 0.08 9.59 -13.15
N ARG A 157 -0.24 10.86 -12.87
CA ARG A 157 -1.60 11.32 -12.54
C ARG A 157 -2.66 10.89 -13.56
N HIS A 158 -2.31 10.86 -14.84
CA HIS A 158 -3.24 10.51 -15.91
C HIS A 158 -3.57 9.01 -15.90
N GLN A 159 -2.57 8.17 -15.60
CA GLN A 159 -2.72 6.73 -15.44
C GLN A 159 -3.48 6.40 -14.15
N LEU A 160 -3.12 7.03 -13.03
CA LEU A 160 -3.79 6.83 -11.75
C LEU A 160 -5.28 7.20 -11.80
N VAL A 161 -5.63 8.32 -12.44
CA VAL A 161 -7.05 8.73 -12.53
C VAL A 161 -7.87 7.79 -13.42
N SER A 162 -7.24 7.05 -14.33
CA SER A 162 -7.92 6.05 -15.16
C SER A 162 -8.13 4.69 -14.47
N THR A 163 -7.42 4.39 -13.39
CA THR A 163 -7.49 3.13 -12.64
C THR A 163 -8.46 3.26 -11.46
N PRO A 164 -8.82 2.15 -10.76
CA PRO A 164 -9.59 2.22 -9.51
C PRO A 164 -8.75 2.80 -8.33
N TYR A 165 -8.37 4.08 -8.43
CA TYR A 165 -7.44 4.78 -7.53
C TYR A 165 -7.93 4.89 -6.08
N ILE A 166 -9.20 4.61 -5.80
CA ILE A 166 -9.74 4.64 -4.43
C ILE A 166 -8.97 3.68 -3.53
N LEU A 167 -8.60 2.49 -4.01
CA LEU A 167 -7.81 1.53 -3.24
C LEU A 167 -6.42 2.07 -2.90
N LEU A 168 -5.75 2.69 -3.88
CA LEU A 168 -4.46 3.34 -3.66
C LEU A 168 -4.57 4.51 -2.68
N LEU A 169 -5.64 5.31 -2.78
CA LEU A 169 -5.90 6.43 -1.89
C LEU A 169 -6.13 5.96 -0.45
N VAL A 170 -7.00 4.98 -0.24
CA VAL A 170 -7.27 4.40 1.08
C VAL A 170 -5.99 3.78 1.65
N GLY A 171 -5.26 3.03 0.82
CA GLY A 171 -3.99 2.43 1.21
C GLY A 171 -2.94 3.45 1.63
N GLY A 172 -2.77 4.50 0.82
CA GLY A 172 -1.85 5.60 1.11
C GLY A 172 -2.22 6.41 2.35
N LEU A 173 -3.52 6.66 2.59
CA LEU A 173 -4.00 7.35 3.79
C LEU A 173 -3.73 6.51 5.06
N LEU A 174 -3.99 5.20 5.02
CA LEU A 174 -3.70 4.30 6.12
C LEU A 174 -2.20 4.22 6.43
N PHE A 175 -1.36 4.19 5.38
CA PHE A 175 0.09 4.22 5.55
C PHE A 175 0.58 5.56 6.12
N ALA A 176 -0.01 6.69 5.69
CA ALA A 176 0.30 8.00 6.26
C ALA A 176 -0.08 8.10 7.74
N ILE A 177 -1.23 7.53 8.14
CA ILE A 177 -1.63 7.42 9.55
C ILE A 177 -0.60 6.61 10.33
N SER A 178 -0.15 5.48 9.79
CA SER A 178 0.90 4.66 10.40
C SER A 178 2.18 5.45 10.66
N CYS A 179 2.70 6.17 9.67
CA CYS A 179 3.91 7.01 9.82
C CYS A 179 3.73 8.12 10.86
N ILE A 180 2.55 8.74 10.95
CA ILE A 180 2.26 9.76 11.95
C ILE A 180 2.26 9.15 13.35
N VAL A 181 1.68 7.96 13.52
CA VAL A 181 1.64 7.25 14.82
C VAL A 181 3.05 6.86 15.27
N ASP A 182 3.93 6.39 14.38
CA ASP A 182 5.33 6.02 14.74
C ASP A 182 6.15 7.23 15.25
N VAL A 183 5.87 8.43 14.72
CA VAL A 183 6.62 9.65 15.11
C VAL A 183 6.04 10.29 16.38
N LEU A 184 4.74 10.11 16.65
CA LEU A 184 4.10 10.66 17.83
C LEU A 184 4.41 9.81 19.07
N PRO A 185 4.77 10.42 20.22
CA PRO A 185 5.03 9.70 21.47
C PRO A 185 3.71 9.27 22.13
N ILE A 186 2.96 8.39 21.48
CA ILE A 186 1.69 7.87 21.99
C ILE A 186 1.99 6.84 23.07
N GLN A 187 1.52 7.12 24.28
CA GLN A 187 1.71 6.22 25.43
C GLN A 187 0.64 5.14 25.45
N GLY A 188 1.03 3.91 25.80
CA GLY A 188 0.13 2.78 25.98
C GLY A 188 0.79 1.47 25.59
N GLN A 189 0.34 0.36 26.17
CA GLN A 189 0.81 -0.96 25.80
C GLN A 189 -0.10 -1.56 24.73
N GLY A 190 0.47 -1.95 23.58
CA GLY A 190 -0.23 -2.57 22.46
C GLY A 190 -1.03 -1.61 21.57
N THR A 191 -1.68 -0.57 22.12
CA THR A 191 -2.47 0.37 21.32
C THR A 191 -1.64 1.14 20.27
N PRO A 192 -0.44 1.67 20.60
CA PRO A 192 0.42 2.32 19.60
C PRO A 192 0.82 1.35 18.48
N ALA A 193 1.27 0.13 18.83
CA ALA A 193 1.63 -0.90 17.85
C ALA A 193 0.46 -1.29 16.93
N MET A 194 -0.78 -1.39 17.46
CA MET A 194 -1.95 -1.66 16.63
C MET A 194 -2.29 -0.51 15.68
N LEU A 195 -2.19 0.73 16.16
CA LEU A 195 -2.47 1.90 15.34
C LEU A 195 -1.39 2.09 14.27
N GLU A 196 -0.13 1.84 14.61
CA GLU A 196 0.98 1.93 13.67
C GLU A 196 0.93 0.75 12.68
N ASP A 197 1.22 -0.47 13.13
CA ASP A 197 1.45 -1.61 12.26
C ASP A 197 0.15 -2.23 11.72
N GLY A 198 -0.95 -2.10 12.45
CA GLY A 198 -2.26 -2.52 11.96
C GLY A 198 -2.73 -1.65 10.79
N THR A 199 -2.66 -0.32 10.91
CA THR A 199 -3.03 0.56 9.79
C THR A 199 -2.07 0.40 8.62
N LYS A 200 -0.77 0.18 8.88
CA LYS A 200 0.24 -0.19 7.86
C LYS A 200 -0.20 -1.43 7.08
N LEU A 201 -0.54 -2.53 7.76
CA LEU A 201 -0.95 -3.78 7.11
C LEU A 201 -2.20 -3.60 6.24
N LEU A 202 -3.24 -2.93 6.75
CA LEU A 202 -4.43 -2.59 5.96
C LEU A 202 -4.08 -1.72 4.75
N GLY A 203 -3.15 -0.79 4.92
CA GLY A 203 -2.65 0.06 3.85
C GLY A 203 -2.04 -0.77 2.72
N ILE A 204 -1.11 -1.67 3.07
CA ILE A 204 -0.38 -2.54 2.14
C ILE A 204 -1.35 -3.47 1.39
N ILE A 205 -2.33 -4.05 2.07
CA ILE A 205 -3.37 -4.88 1.45
C ILE A 205 -4.06 -4.13 0.31
N ASN A 206 -4.50 -2.89 0.56
CA ASN A 206 -5.20 -2.09 -0.44
C ASN A 206 -4.27 -1.69 -1.61
N ILE A 207 -3.01 -1.36 -1.32
CA ILE A 207 -2.01 -1.04 -2.35
C ILE A 207 -1.72 -2.27 -3.22
N THR A 208 -1.54 -3.46 -2.63
CA THR A 208 -1.31 -4.70 -3.36
C THR A 208 -2.50 -5.08 -4.22
N PHE A 209 -3.73 -5.02 -3.70
CA PHE A 209 -4.93 -5.26 -4.51
C PHE A 209 -5.07 -4.26 -5.66
N TYR A 210 -4.80 -2.97 -5.39
CA TYR A 210 -4.80 -1.95 -6.43
C TYR A 210 -3.85 -2.33 -7.58
N PHE A 211 -2.60 -2.64 -7.27
CA PHE A 211 -1.61 -2.97 -8.29
C PHE A 211 -1.89 -4.32 -8.98
N TRP A 212 -2.44 -5.28 -8.26
CA TRP A 212 -2.93 -6.54 -8.85
C TRP A 212 -3.96 -6.26 -9.94
N HIS A 213 -5.01 -5.48 -9.64
CA HIS A 213 -6.05 -5.15 -10.62
C HIS A 213 -5.52 -4.38 -11.82
N VAL A 214 -4.68 -3.37 -11.56
CA VAL A 214 -4.08 -2.56 -12.63
C VAL A 214 -3.24 -3.44 -13.56
N CYS A 215 -2.44 -4.33 -13.01
CA CYS A 215 -1.60 -5.24 -13.79
C CYS A 215 -2.45 -6.25 -14.59
N CYS A 216 -3.47 -6.85 -13.99
CA CYS A 216 -4.38 -7.76 -14.69
C CYS A 216 -5.12 -7.07 -15.84
N ASP A 217 -5.66 -5.87 -15.62
CA ASP A 217 -6.41 -5.12 -16.63
C ASP A 217 -5.50 -4.67 -17.78
N GLU A 218 -4.25 -4.29 -17.50
CA GLU A 218 -3.29 -3.92 -18.53
C GLU A 218 -2.82 -5.14 -19.36
N ILE A 219 -2.69 -6.32 -18.75
CA ILE A 219 -2.37 -7.57 -19.46
C ILE A 219 -3.54 -8.05 -20.32
N LEU A 220 -4.75 -8.12 -19.76
CA LEU A 220 -5.91 -8.74 -20.42
C LEU A 220 -6.55 -7.86 -21.48
N HIS A 221 -6.62 -6.55 -21.22
CA HIS A 221 -7.39 -5.64 -22.05
C HIS A 221 -6.54 -4.53 -22.68
N GLY A 222 -5.30 -4.35 -22.21
CA GLY A 222 -4.50 -3.21 -22.61
C GLY A 222 -5.27 -1.89 -22.43
N LYS A 223 -6.08 -1.78 -21.39
CA LYS A 223 -7.09 -0.72 -21.25
C LYS A 223 -6.50 0.66 -20.97
N TYR A 224 -5.28 0.76 -20.44
CA TYR A 224 -4.63 2.06 -20.19
C TYR A 224 -3.86 2.60 -21.39
N GLY A 225 -4.08 2.00 -22.57
CA GLY A 225 -3.87 2.67 -23.85
C GLY A 225 -4.91 3.78 -24.04
N ILE A 226 -4.51 5.03 -23.82
CA ILE A 226 -5.30 6.20 -24.20
C ILE A 226 -5.66 6.08 -25.69
N ARG A 227 -6.96 5.90 -25.97
CA ARG A 227 -7.65 5.84 -27.27
C ARG A 227 -7.05 4.87 -28.30
N VAL A 228 -7.62 3.66 -28.35
CA VAL A 228 -7.96 3.10 -29.66
C VAL A 228 -9.08 3.98 -30.22
N PHE A 229 -8.73 4.83 -31.18
CA PHE A 229 -9.74 5.36 -32.10
C PHE A 229 -10.49 4.17 -32.66
N LYS A 230 -11.82 4.20 -32.54
CA LYS A 230 -12.72 3.34 -33.32
C LYS A 230 -12.25 3.37 -34.79
N GLY A 231 -11.93 2.20 -35.31
CA GLY A 231 -12.10 1.86 -36.73
C GLY A 231 -13.28 0.90 -36.78
#